data_AF-A0A9X1RG27-F1
#
_entry.id   AF-A0A9X1RG27-F1
#
_cell.length_a   1.000
_cell.length_b   1.000
_cell.length_c   1.000
_cell.angle_alpha   90.00
_cell.angle_beta   90.00
_cell.angle_gamma   90.00
#
_symmetry.space_group_name_H-M   'P 1'
#
loop_
_entity.id
_entity.type
_entity.pdbx_description
1 polymer ?
#
loop_
_entity_poly.entity_id
_entity_poly.type
_entity_poly.pdbx_seq_one_letter_code
_entity_poly.pdbx_strand_id
1 'polypeptide(L)'
;MGLFSLSGVSARAETAGTVVRMAQAVSPDDVPPPRRRPQTRLRVTPYYSPDEVYPRYNPGPDAVRECNVAYVQEHRPSGTVITPHMSCYWRRG
;
A
#
# COMPACT_ATOMS: atom_id res chain seq x y z
N MET A 1 -29.06 -0.14 44.65
CA MET A 1 -30.06 0.95 44.58
C MET A 1 -29.36 2.22 45.06
N GLY A 2 -28.78 3.03 44.17
CA GLY A 2 -29.29 4.37 43.80
C GLY A 2 -28.63 5.43 44.70
N LEU A 3 -28.22 6.64 44.30
CA LEU A 3 -28.47 7.46 43.12
C LEU A 3 -27.36 8.52 43.03
N PHE A 4 -27.09 8.96 41.79
CA PHE A 4 -26.19 10.05 41.43
C PHE A 4 -26.65 11.40 42.00
N SER A 5 -25.71 12.30 42.29
CA SER A 5 -25.98 13.73 42.49
C SER A 5 -25.07 14.54 41.57
N LEU A 6 -25.66 15.14 40.53
CA LEU A 6 -25.03 16.13 39.67
C LEU A 6 -25.18 17.51 40.32
N SER A 7 -24.07 18.17 40.61
CA SER A 7 -24.03 19.58 41.00
C SER A 7 -23.11 20.31 40.03
N GLY A 8 -23.72 20.96 39.03
CA GLY A 8 -22.99 21.81 38.10
C GLY A 8 -22.72 23.19 38.71
N VAL A 9 -21.53 23.74 38.48
CA VAL A 9 -21.29 25.18 38.37
C VAL A 9 -20.11 25.37 37.41
N SER A 10 -20.35 26.15 36.34
CA SER A 10 -19.32 26.63 35.42
C SER A 10 -18.74 27.93 35.96
N ALA A 11 -17.41 28.05 35.99
CA ALA A 11 -16.73 29.32 36.23
C ALA A 11 -15.68 29.55 35.15
N ARG A 12 -15.95 30.53 34.28
CA ARG A 12 -14.98 31.08 33.31
C ARG A 12 -14.06 32.04 34.06
N ALA A 13 -12.77 31.77 34.03
CA ALA A 13 -11.75 32.74 34.40
C ALA A 13 -11.24 33.42 33.12
N GLU A 14 -11.57 34.68 32.95
CA GLU A 14 -11.00 35.58 31.96
C GLU A 14 -9.94 36.42 32.69
N THR A 15 -8.69 36.42 32.24
CA THR A 15 -7.74 37.42 32.73
C THR A 15 -6.61 37.72 31.76
N ALA A 16 -6.48 39.04 31.57
CA ALA A 16 -5.31 39.82 31.19
C ALA A 16 -4.80 39.68 29.75
N GLY A 17 -5.19 40.67 28.93
CA GLY A 17 -4.67 40.92 27.59
C GLY A 17 -3.16 41.18 27.60
N THR A 18 -2.47 40.44 26.75
CA THR A 18 -1.03 40.50 26.56
C THR A 18 -0.66 41.81 25.84
N VAL A 19 0.13 42.66 26.50
CA VAL A 19 0.79 43.81 25.83
C VAL A 19 1.78 43.24 24.82
N VAL A 20 1.47 43.38 23.54
CA VAL A 20 2.36 42.97 22.45
C VAL A 20 3.40 44.06 22.21
N ARG A 21 4.66 43.77 22.52
CA ARG A 21 5.81 44.55 22.05
C ARG A 21 5.88 44.44 20.53
N MET A 22 5.70 45.57 19.83
CA MET A 22 5.93 45.64 18.39
C MET A 22 7.41 45.39 18.09
N ALA A 23 7.71 44.40 17.27
CA ALA A 23 9.04 44.19 16.70
C ALA A 23 9.31 45.29 15.65
N GLN A 24 10.49 45.90 15.69
CA GLN A 24 10.92 46.86 14.67
C GLN A 24 11.08 46.13 13.33
N ALA A 25 10.53 46.71 12.26
CA ALA A 25 10.67 46.18 10.91
C ALA A 25 12.12 46.33 10.43
N VAL A 26 12.77 45.22 10.12
CA VAL A 26 14.04 45.20 9.38
C VAL A 26 13.74 45.68 7.95
N SER A 27 14.58 46.57 7.42
CA SER A 27 14.46 47.06 6.04
C SER A 27 14.56 45.89 5.06
N PRO A 28 13.70 45.78 4.03
CA PRO A 28 13.73 44.67 3.06
C PRO A 28 15.09 44.49 2.37
N ASP A 29 15.88 45.55 2.31
CA ASP A 29 17.18 45.59 1.65
C ASP A 29 18.31 44.92 2.45
N ASP A 30 18.14 44.70 3.75
CA ASP A 30 19.13 44.06 4.63
C ASP A 30 19.00 42.53 4.69
N VAL A 31 18.06 41.95 3.94
CA VAL A 31 17.85 40.50 3.90
C VAL A 31 18.67 39.89 2.76
N PRO A 32 19.79 39.17 3.04
CA PRO A 32 20.54 38.52 1.98
C PRO A 32 19.65 37.50 1.26
N PRO A 33 19.74 37.40 -0.09
CA PRO A 33 18.85 36.55 -0.85
C PRO A 33 19.00 35.09 -0.42
N PRO A 34 17.89 34.33 -0.29
CA PRO A 34 17.95 32.94 0.12
C PRO A 34 18.76 32.14 -0.92
N ARG A 35 19.91 31.61 -0.49
CA ARG A 35 20.74 30.74 -1.34
C ARG A 35 19.92 29.50 -1.71
N ARG A 36 19.51 29.41 -2.98
CA ARG A 36 18.84 28.22 -3.54
C ARG A 36 19.83 27.06 -3.52
N ARG A 37 19.82 26.27 -2.45
CA ARG A 37 20.48 24.96 -2.47
C ARG A 37 19.74 24.07 -3.47
N PRO A 38 20.44 23.40 -4.40
CA PRO A 38 19.80 22.42 -5.27
C PRO A 38 19.10 21.38 -4.40
N GLN A 39 17.81 21.15 -4.61
CA GLN A 39 17.10 20.09 -3.89
C GLN A 39 17.74 18.75 -4.28
N THR A 40 18.27 18.02 -3.29
CA THR A 40 18.76 16.67 -3.49
C THR A 40 17.61 15.82 -4.01
N ARG A 41 17.65 15.44 -5.30
CA ARG A 41 16.63 14.57 -5.88
C ARG A 41 16.66 13.22 -5.16
N LEU A 42 15.52 12.82 -4.61
CA LEU A 42 15.37 11.48 -4.06
C LEU A 42 15.56 10.48 -5.21
N ARG A 43 16.55 9.60 -5.09
CA ARG A 43 16.77 8.51 -6.06
C ARG A 43 15.71 7.45 -5.81
N VAL A 44 14.62 7.51 -6.56
CA VAL A 44 13.58 6.48 -6.55
C VAL A 44 14.02 5.38 -7.50
N THR A 45 14.36 4.21 -6.96
CA THR A 45 14.50 3.00 -7.78
C THR A 45 13.07 2.54 -8.13
N PRO A 46 12.66 2.55 -9.41
CA PRO A 46 11.36 2.04 -9.79
C PRO A 46 11.29 0.55 -9.45
N TYR A 47 10.25 0.13 -8.73
CA TYR A 47 9.93 -1.27 -8.57
C TYR A 47 9.26 -1.75 -9.86
N TYR A 48 10.05 -1.94 -10.92
CA TYR A 48 9.58 -2.64 -12.10
C TYR A 48 9.50 -4.13 -11.73
N SER A 49 8.39 -4.52 -11.10
CA SER A 49 7.91 -5.89 -11.28
C SER A 49 7.31 -5.90 -12.67
N PRO A 50 7.96 -6.46 -13.70
CA PRO A 50 7.21 -6.77 -14.90
C PRO A 50 6.04 -7.64 -14.45
N ASP A 51 4.84 -7.42 -15.02
CA ASP A 51 3.64 -8.26 -14.84
C ASP A 51 3.88 -9.64 -15.47
N GLU A 52 4.93 -10.28 -14.99
CA GLU A 52 5.61 -11.38 -15.58
C GLU A 52 5.15 -12.59 -14.84
N VAL A 53 3.96 -13.02 -15.23
CA VAL A 53 3.44 -14.33 -14.92
C VAL A 53 4.52 -15.34 -15.32
N TYR A 54 5.29 -15.78 -14.33
CA TYR A 54 6.23 -16.86 -14.46
C TYR A 54 5.41 -18.13 -14.79
N PRO A 55 5.80 -18.93 -15.80
CA PRO A 55 7.10 -18.99 -16.46
C PRO A 55 7.14 -18.33 -17.85
N ARG A 56 8.24 -17.61 -18.15
CA ARG A 56 8.63 -17.12 -19.49
C ARG A 56 9.03 -18.27 -20.45
N TYR A 57 8.19 -19.27 -20.65
CA TYR A 57 8.38 -20.24 -21.74
C TYR A 57 7.63 -19.73 -22.96
N ASN A 58 8.36 -19.30 -24.00
CA ASN A 58 7.75 -19.05 -25.30
C ASN A 58 7.64 -20.38 -26.04
N PRO A 59 6.43 -20.96 -26.19
CA PRO A 59 6.25 -22.27 -26.81
C PRO A 59 6.47 -22.24 -28.34
N GLY A 60 6.74 -21.08 -28.93
CA GLY A 60 6.94 -20.90 -30.37
C GLY A 60 5.66 -20.47 -31.09
N PRO A 61 5.77 -20.03 -32.35
CA PRO A 61 4.60 -19.74 -33.19
C PRO A 61 3.73 -20.99 -33.34
N ASP A 62 2.42 -20.77 -33.44
CA ASP A 62 1.39 -21.82 -33.64
C ASP A 62 1.35 -22.90 -32.54
N ALA A 63 1.92 -22.63 -31.37
CA ALA A 63 1.86 -23.56 -30.25
C ALA A 63 0.44 -23.67 -29.69
N VAL A 64 -0.02 -24.91 -29.51
CA VAL A 64 -1.34 -25.22 -28.96
C VAL A 64 -1.16 -25.78 -27.54
N ARG A 65 -2.01 -25.35 -26.61
CA ARG A 65 -2.05 -25.92 -25.26
C ARG A 65 -2.92 -27.17 -25.29
N GLU A 66 -2.31 -28.33 -25.09
CA GLU A 66 -3.01 -29.60 -24.97
C GLU A 66 -3.16 -29.97 -23.49
N CYS A 67 -4.36 -30.43 -23.12
CA CYS A 67 -4.67 -30.84 -21.76
C CYS A 67 -5.26 -32.24 -21.75
N ASN A 68 -4.72 -33.10 -20.90
CA ASN A 68 -5.24 -34.44 -20.64
C ASN A 68 -5.84 -34.50 -19.24
N VAL A 69 -6.98 -35.21 -19.14
CA VAL A 69 -7.64 -35.52 -17.88
C VAL A 69 -7.45 -37.00 -17.55
N ALA A 70 -7.03 -37.28 -16.32
CA ALA A 70 -6.99 -38.64 -15.78
C ALA A 70 -7.90 -38.71 -14.56
N TYR A 71 -8.85 -39.64 -14.56
CA TYR A 71 -9.67 -39.93 -13.39
C TYR A 71 -8.90 -40.91 -12.49
N VAL A 72 -8.44 -40.42 -11.35
CA VAL A 72 -7.62 -41.19 -10.41
C VAL A 72 -8.43 -41.48 -9.15
N GLN A 73 -8.27 -42.69 -8.61
CA GLN A 73 -8.88 -43.05 -7.34
C GLN A 73 -8.07 -42.47 -6.18
N GLU A 74 -8.66 -41.52 -5.47
CA GLU A 74 -8.09 -40.93 -4.26
C GLU A 74 -8.70 -41.60 -3.03
N HIS A 75 -7.85 -42.17 -2.18
CA HIS A 75 -8.28 -42.86 -0.97
C HIS A 75 -8.36 -41.88 0.19
N ARG A 76 -9.59 -41.48 0.56
CA ARG A 76 -9.85 -40.60 1.70
C ARG A 76 -10.36 -41.45 2.88
N PRO A 77 -10.20 -40.99 4.14
CA PRO A 77 -10.71 -41.72 5.31
C PRO A 77 -12.22 -42.01 5.28
N SER A 78 -12.99 -41.21 4.54
CA SER A 78 -14.44 -41.38 4.35
C SER A 78 -14.81 -42.36 3.21
N GLY A 79 -13.84 -42.83 2.44
CA GLY A 79 -14.05 -43.68 1.25
C GLY A 79 -13.26 -43.22 0.02
N THR A 80 -13.21 -44.08 -0.99
CA THR A 80 -12.53 -43.79 -2.26
C THR A 80 -13.38 -42.89 -3.15
N VAL A 81 -12.77 -41.83 -3.67
CA VAL A 81 -13.40 -40.87 -4.58
C VAL A 81 -12.62 -40.84 -5.89
N ILE A 82 -13.33 -40.78 -7.01
CA ILE A 82 -12.72 -40.59 -8.34
C ILE A 82 -12.51 -39.09 -8.55
N THR A 83 -11.26 -38.65 -8.49
CA THR A 83 -10.87 -37.24 -8.64
C THR A 83 -10.22 -37.01 -10.01
N PRO A 84 -10.62 -35.98 -10.77
CA PRO A 84 -9.95 -35.63 -12.02
C PRO A 84 -8.60 -34.96 -11.75
N HIS A 85 -7.54 -35.50 -12.31
CA HIS A 85 -6.23 -34.88 -12.42
C HIS A 85 -6.06 -34.32 -13.84
N MET A 86 -5.91 -33.01 -13.94
CA MET A 86 -5.65 -32.31 -15.20
C MET A 86 -4.16 -32.06 -15.35
N SER A 87 -3.59 -32.39 -16.51
CA SER A 87 -2.24 -32.02 -16.88
C SER A 87 -2.26 -31.32 -18.24
N CYS A 88 -1.61 -30.15 -18.33
CA CYS A 88 -1.58 -29.37 -19.55
C CYS A 88 -0.14 -29.08 -19.96
N TYR A 89 0.16 -29.19 -21.23
CA TYR A 89 1.46 -28.86 -21.80
C TYR A 89 1.30 -28.15 -23.15
N TRP A 90 2.34 -27.46 -23.56
CA TRP A 90 2.42 -26.85 -24.88
C TRP A 90 2.89 -27.89 -25.90
N ARG A 91 2.14 -28.05 -26.98
CA ARG A 91 2.59 -28.76 -28.18
C ARG A 91 3.13 -27.76 -29.19
N ARG A 92 4.25 -28.12 -29.82
CA ARG A 92 4.78 -27.40 -30.99
C ARG A 92 3.80 -27.63 -32.15
N GLY A 93 3.50 -26.56 -32.90
CA GLY A 93 2.68 -26.58 -34.11
C GLY A 93 3.42 -27.18 -35.30
#